data_AF-A0A367EUT0-F1
#
_entry.id   AF-A0A367EUT0-F1
#
_cell.length_a   1.000
_cell.length_b   1.000
_cell.length_c   1.000
_cell.angle_alpha   90.00
_cell.angle_beta   90.00
_cell.angle_gamma   90.00
#
_symmetry.space_group_name_H-M   'P 1'
#
loop_
_entity.id
_entity.type
_entity.pdbx_description
1 polymer ?
#
loop_
_entity_poly.entity_id
_entity_poly.type
_entity_poly.pdbx_seq_one_letter_code
_entity_poly.pdbx_strand_id
1 'polypeptide(L)'
;MTRTARIAQLRESIARHILDTIGVPADARILHVYRVGQIFIVASEEPSNRWAAYSVGTFRIPTADTTDPLYEEGQAPKLWGVLAGWAGDGADEVDGMLAAATAYARSVA
;
A
#
# COMPACT_ATOMS: atom_id res chain seq x y z
N MET A 1 -12.82 -5.26 22.50
CA MET A 1 -12.31 -5.47 21.13
C MET A 1 -11.38 -6.68 21.11
N THR A 2 -11.50 -7.58 20.14
CA THR A 2 -10.62 -8.77 20.04
C THR A 2 -9.24 -8.38 19.50
N ARG A 3 -8.22 -9.21 19.76
CA ARG A 3 -6.86 -9.00 19.21
C ARG A 3 -6.87 -8.91 17.69
N THR A 4 -7.66 -9.75 17.03
CA THR A 4 -7.81 -9.76 15.56
C THR A 4 -8.38 -8.45 15.04
N ALA A 5 -9.44 -7.92 15.67
CA ALA A 5 -10.02 -6.63 15.30
C ALA A 5 -9.02 -5.48 15.50
N ARG A 6 -8.25 -5.49 16.60
CA ARG A 6 -7.19 -4.50 16.85
C ARG A 6 -6.12 -4.52 15.77
N ILE A 7 -5.67 -5.71 15.36
CA ILE A 7 -4.64 -5.88 14.32
C ILE A 7 -5.17 -5.41 12.96
N ALA A 8 -6.42 -5.73 12.62
CA ALA A 8 -7.04 -5.27 11.39
C ALA A 8 -7.12 -3.74 11.34
N GLN A 9 -7.59 -3.10 12.41
CA GLN A 9 -7.67 -1.64 12.54
C GLN A 9 -6.29 -0.98 12.42
N LEU A 10 -5.25 -1.57 13.04
CA LEU A 10 -3.88 -1.06 12.92
C LEU A 10 -3.36 -1.15 11.47
N ARG A 11 -3.61 -2.28 10.79
CA ARG A 11 -3.20 -2.45 9.39
C ARG A 11 -3.89 -1.45 8.46
N GLU A 12 -5.17 -1.22 8.68
CA GLU A 12 -5.95 -0.24 7.93
C GLU A 12 -5.45 1.19 8.17
N SER A 13 -5.15 1.55 9.43
CA SER A 13 -4.54 2.84 9.78
C SER A 13 -3.17 3.04 9.13
N ILE A 14 -2.33 2.00 9.09
CA ILE A 14 -1.04 2.03 8.40
C ILE A 14 -1.25 2.19 6.88
N ALA A 15 -2.15 1.40 6.29
CA ALA A 15 -2.47 1.48 4.86
C ALA A 15 -2.96 2.87 4.48
N ARG A 16 -3.82 3.50 5.29
CA ARG A 16 -4.26 4.89 5.08
C ARG A 16 -3.07 5.85 5.05
N HIS A 17 -2.19 5.77 6.06
CA HIS A 17 -1.01 6.63 6.13
C HIS A 17 -0.09 6.46 4.91
N ILE A 18 0.06 5.22 4.41
CA ILE A 18 0.81 4.94 3.19
C ILE A 18 0.18 5.62 1.97
N LEU A 19 -1.14 5.44 1.78
CA LEU A 19 -1.89 6.03 0.67
C LEU A 19 -1.81 7.56 0.68
N ASP A 20 -2.00 8.19 1.84
CA ASP A 20 -1.86 9.64 2.02
C ASP A 20 -0.44 10.11 1.67
N THR A 21 0.58 9.32 2.04
CA THR A 21 2.00 9.63 1.79
C THR A 21 2.33 9.71 0.30
N ILE A 22 1.73 8.84 -0.50
CA ILE A 22 1.93 8.75 -1.96
C ILE A 22 0.93 9.60 -2.77
N GLY A 23 0.07 10.38 -2.10
CA GLY A 23 -0.86 11.29 -2.74
C GLY A 23 -2.14 10.63 -3.27
N VAL A 24 -2.47 9.42 -2.80
CA VAL A 24 -3.77 8.80 -3.11
C VAL A 24 -4.87 9.59 -2.38
N PRO A 25 -5.98 9.94 -3.08
CA PRO A 25 -7.07 10.70 -2.49
C PRO A 25 -7.69 10.09 -1.22
N ALA A 26 -8.16 10.95 -0.32
CA ALA A 26 -8.75 10.52 0.96
C ALA A 26 -10.05 9.71 0.80
N ASP A 27 -10.76 9.85 -0.32
CA ASP A 27 -11.95 9.07 -0.67
C ASP A 27 -11.62 7.66 -1.19
N ALA A 28 -10.35 7.33 -1.39
CA ALA A 28 -9.94 5.99 -1.77
C ALA A 28 -10.37 4.97 -0.72
N ARG A 29 -11.00 3.87 -1.15
CA ARG A 29 -11.47 2.78 -0.29
C ARG A 29 -10.37 1.72 -0.19
N ILE A 30 -10.01 1.34 1.03
CA ILE A 30 -9.07 0.23 1.24
C ILE A 30 -9.87 -1.07 1.13
N LEU A 31 -9.54 -1.88 0.13
CA LEU A 31 -10.21 -3.17 -0.14
C LEU A 31 -9.55 -4.28 0.69
N HIS A 32 -8.21 -4.35 0.63
CA HIS A 32 -7.45 -5.37 1.32
C HIS A 32 -6.10 -4.85 1.81
N VAL A 33 -5.66 -5.39 2.95
CA VAL A 33 -4.32 -5.15 3.50
C VAL A 33 -3.68 -6.48 3.88
N TYR A 34 -2.56 -6.79 3.24
CA TYR A 34 -1.74 -7.96 3.56
C TYR A 34 -0.36 -7.56 4.03
N ARG A 35 0.31 -8.51 4.66
CA ARG A 35 1.72 -8.42 5.00
C ARG A 35 2.41 -9.71 4.61
N VAL A 36 3.52 -9.59 3.88
CA VAL A 36 4.43 -10.69 3.55
C VAL A 36 5.83 -10.26 4.01
N GLY A 37 6.36 -10.90 5.05
CA GLY A 37 7.65 -10.50 5.62
C GLY A 37 7.67 -9.03 6.05
N GLN A 38 8.54 -8.22 5.45
CA GLN A 38 8.64 -6.77 5.69
C GLN A 38 7.88 -5.93 4.66
N ILE A 39 7.03 -6.54 3.83
CA ILE A 39 6.27 -5.87 2.78
C ILE A 39 4.79 -5.79 3.17
N PHE A 40 4.22 -4.59 3.16
CA PHE A 40 2.79 -4.35 3.15
C PHE A 40 2.27 -4.37 1.72
N ILE A 41 1.11 -4.99 1.53
CA ILE A 41 0.38 -4.96 0.26
C ILE A 41 -0.95 -4.29 0.55
N VAL A 42 -1.27 -3.24 -0.20
CA VAL A 42 -2.52 -2.49 -0.05
C VAL A 42 -3.24 -2.54 -1.39
N ALA A 43 -4.47 -3.07 -1.38
CA ALA A 43 -5.39 -2.92 -2.48
C ALA A 43 -6.37 -1.79 -2.15
N SER A 44 -6.54 -0.88 -3.08
CA SER A 44 -7.41 0.27 -2.97
C SER A 44 -8.27 0.45 -4.22
N GLU A 45 -9.39 1.12 -4.02
CA GLU A 45 -10.21 1.67 -5.08
C GLU A 45 -10.24 3.19 -4.95
N GLU A 46 -10.02 3.90 -6.04
CA GLU A 46 -10.08 5.34 -6.17
C GLU A 46 -11.25 5.70 -7.11
N PRO A 47 -12.47 5.89 -6.61
CA PRO A 47 -13.64 6.08 -7.47
C PRO A 47 -13.55 7.32 -8.38
N SER A 48 -12.79 8.33 -7.94
CA SER A 48 -12.53 9.56 -8.69
C SER A 48 -11.40 9.42 -9.72
N ASN A 49 -10.64 8.32 -9.72
CA ASN A 49 -9.56 8.07 -10.66
C ASN A 49 -10.11 7.43 -11.94
N ARG A 50 -10.29 8.28 -12.97
CA ARG A 50 -10.82 7.86 -14.28
C ARG A 50 -9.91 6.97 -15.12
N TRP A 51 -8.65 6.81 -14.73
CA TRP A 51 -7.63 6.11 -15.53
C TRP A 51 -7.27 4.73 -14.96
N ALA A 52 -7.51 4.52 -13.68
CA ALA A 52 -7.25 3.28 -12.96
C ALA A 52 -8.01 3.34 -11.63
N ALA A 53 -9.26 2.88 -11.64
CA ALA A 53 -10.11 2.94 -10.45
C ALA A 53 -9.64 1.97 -9.36
N TYR A 54 -8.87 0.94 -9.71
CA TYR A 54 -8.36 -0.06 -8.76
C TYR A 54 -6.84 -0.14 -8.81
N SER A 55 -6.22 -0.19 -7.64
CA SER A 55 -4.77 -0.23 -7.51
C SER A 55 -4.33 -1.22 -6.43
N VAL A 56 -3.22 -1.91 -6.67
CA VAL A 56 -2.52 -2.71 -5.67
C VAL A 56 -1.09 -2.23 -5.58
N GLY A 57 -0.67 -1.76 -4.40
CA GLY A 57 0.69 -1.31 -4.13
C GLY A 57 1.41 -2.21 -3.13
N THR A 58 2.72 -2.38 -3.32
CA THR A 58 3.61 -3.02 -2.34
C THR A 58 4.55 -1.98 -1.72
N PHE A 59 4.70 -2.04 -0.39
CA PHE A 59 5.38 -1.03 0.41
C PHE A 59 6.28 -1.69 1.44
N ARG A 60 7.54 -1.27 1.54
CA ARG A 60 8.45 -1.78 2.57
C ARG A 60 8.14 -1.13 3.92
N ILE A 61 8.10 -1.91 4.99
CA ILE A 61 8.03 -1.40 6.36
C ILE A 61 9.30 -0.57 6.62
N PRO A 62 9.17 0.70 7.00
CA PRO A 62 10.31 1.51 7.36
C PRO A 62 11.02 0.91 8.58
N THR A 63 12.33 0.74 8.47
CA THR A 63 13.26 0.53 9.59
C THR A 63 13.98 1.84 9.90
N ALA A 64 14.65 1.92 11.06
CA ALA A 64 15.44 3.08 11.45
C ALA A 64 16.47 3.49 10.38
N ASP A 65 17.02 2.52 9.64
CA ASP A 65 18.03 2.74 8.60
C ASP A 65 17.42 3.13 7.23
N THR A 66 16.11 2.94 7.06
CA THR A 66 15.39 3.31 5.82
C THR A 66 14.51 4.54 6.00
N THR A 67 14.52 5.13 7.19
CA THR A 67 13.93 6.44 7.48
C THR A 67 14.96 7.53 7.23
N ASP A 68 14.87 8.24 6.10
CA ASP A 68 15.81 9.33 5.80
C ASP A 68 15.66 10.46 6.85
N PRO A 69 16.68 10.69 7.71
CA PRO A 69 16.63 11.75 8.72
C PRO A 69 16.70 13.16 8.11
N LEU A 70 16.96 13.27 6.81
CA LEU A 70 17.12 14.51 6.05
C LEU A 70 15.96 14.77 5.07
N TYR A 71 14.76 14.21 5.33
CA TYR A 71 13.59 14.43 4.48
C TYR A 71 13.38 15.92 4.15
N GLU A 72 13.42 16.22 2.85
CA GLU A 72 13.05 17.50 2.29
C GLU A 72 12.05 17.24 1.14
N GLU A 73 10.90 17.93 1.20
CA GLU A 73 9.85 17.81 0.20
C GLU A 73 10.39 18.16 -1.21
N GLY A 74 10.35 17.18 -2.12
CA GLY A 74 10.83 17.34 -3.50
C GLY A 74 12.33 17.14 -3.71
N GLN A 75 13.12 16.86 -2.67
CA GLN A 75 14.57 16.63 -2.76
C GLN A 75 14.99 15.22 -2.31
N ALA A 76 14.30 14.62 -1.33
CA ALA A 76 14.59 13.26 -0.84
C ALA A 76 13.30 12.40 -0.77
N PRO A 77 13.35 11.09 -1.15
CA PRO A 77 12.16 10.24 -1.20
C PRO A 77 11.62 9.90 0.21
N LYS A 78 10.28 9.85 0.34
CA LYS A 78 9.59 9.54 1.61
C LYS A 78 9.74 8.07 2.04
N LEU A 79 9.58 7.90 3.36
CA LEU A 79 9.61 6.69 4.18
C LEU A 79 8.85 5.46 3.65
N TRP A 80 7.90 5.64 2.74
CA TRP A 80 7.13 4.58 2.13
C TRP A 80 7.34 4.61 0.60
N GLY A 81 8.40 3.94 0.16
CA GLY A 81 8.64 3.72 -1.26
C GLY A 81 7.71 2.63 -1.81
N VAL A 82 6.94 2.97 -2.83
CA VAL A 82 6.29 1.95 -3.68
C VAL A 82 7.40 1.08 -4.27
N LEU A 83 7.38 -0.21 -3.96
CA LEU A 83 8.35 -1.16 -4.55
C LEU A 83 7.89 -1.62 -5.93
N ALA A 84 6.60 -1.90 -6.04
CA ALA A 84 5.89 -2.25 -7.26
C ALA A 84 4.40 -1.92 -7.09
N GLY A 85 3.75 -1.57 -8.20
CA GLY A 85 2.33 -1.25 -8.25
C GLY A 85 1.66 -1.88 -9.48
N TRP A 86 0.39 -2.24 -9.31
CA TRP A 86 -0.49 -2.74 -10.36
C TRP A 86 -1.76 -1.90 -10.35
N ALA A 87 -2.31 -1.65 -11.52
CA ALA A 87 -3.50 -0.84 -11.73
C ALA A 87 -4.44 -1.56 -12.69
N GLY A 88 -5.74 -1.43 -12.45
CA GLY A 88 -6.79 -2.02 -13.26
C GLY A 88 -8.02 -1.13 -13.31
N ASP A 89 -8.88 -1.42 -14.27
CA ASP A 89 -10.12 -0.68 -14.51
C ASP A 89 -11.30 -1.34 -13.78
N GLY A 90 -11.21 -2.65 -13.51
CA GLY A 90 -12.27 -3.45 -12.91
C GLY A 90 -11.95 -4.05 -11.54
N ALA A 91 -13.00 -4.25 -10.73
CA ALA A 91 -12.88 -4.93 -9.43
C ALA A 91 -12.49 -6.42 -9.57
N ASP A 92 -12.83 -7.04 -10.70
CA ASP A 92 -12.51 -8.43 -11.02
C ASP A 92 -11.02 -8.67 -11.27
N GLU A 93 -10.25 -7.61 -11.56
CA GLU A 93 -8.80 -7.68 -11.74
C GLU A 93 -8.03 -7.68 -10.40
N VAL A 94 -8.68 -7.27 -9.30
CA VAL A 94 -8.04 -7.08 -7.98
C VAL A 94 -7.41 -8.37 -7.47
N ASP A 95 -8.08 -9.51 -7.60
CA ASP A 95 -7.55 -10.80 -7.15
C ASP A 95 -6.28 -11.20 -7.90
N GLY A 96 -6.23 -10.95 -9.22
CA GLY A 96 -5.04 -11.17 -10.05
C GLY A 96 -3.88 -10.26 -9.66
N MET A 97 -4.17 -8.97 -9.44
CA MET A 97 -3.18 -7.99 -8.98
C MET A 97 -2.64 -8.34 -7.59
N LEU A 98 -3.50 -8.78 -6.67
CA LEU A 98 -3.10 -9.25 -5.34
C LEU A 98 -2.20 -10.48 -5.40
N ALA A 99 -2.49 -11.43 -6.30
CA ALA A 99 -1.64 -12.60 -6.52
C ALA A 99 -0.25 -12.19 -7.04
N ALA A 100 -0.18 -11.29 -8.02
CA ALA A 100 1.07 -10.76 -8.54
C ALA A 100 1.88 -10.00 -7.46
N ALA A 101 1.21 -9.13 -6.70
CA ALA A 101 1.82 -8.38 -5.61
C ALA A 101 2.35 -9.29 -4.51
N THR A 102 1.63 -10.36 -4.18
CA THR A 102 2.04 -11.36 -3.20
C THR A 102 3.26 -12.15 -3.70
N ALA A 103 3.28 -12.55 -4.97
CA ALA A 103 4.41 -13.25 -5.57
C ALA A 103 5.67 -12.37 -5.56
N TYR A 104 5.54 -11.11 -5.96
CA TYR A 104 6.63 -10.12 -5.90
C TYR A 104 7.12 -9.92 -4.47
N ALA A 105 6.21 -9.70 -3.51
CA ALA A 105 6.59 -9.50 -2.11
C ALA A 105 7.38 -10.68 -1.55
N ARG A 106 7.07 -11.93 -1.95
CA ARG A 106 7.83 -13.12 -1.55
C ARG A 106 9.21 -13.20 -2.19
N SER A 107 9.40 -12.68 -3.40
CA SER A 107 10.71 -12.72 -4.08
C SER A 107 11.71 -11.68 -3.55
N VAL A 108 11.23 -10.65 -2.85
CA VAL A 108 12.05 -9.53 -2.35
C VAL A 108 12.06 -9.41 -0.81
N ALA A 109 11.42 -10.35 -0.12
CA ALA A 109 11.33 -10.42 1.34
C ALA A 109 12.49 -11.17 1.97
#